data_AF-A0A388QQ89-F1
#
_entry.id   AF-A0A388QQ89-F1
#
_cell.length_a   1.000
_cell.length_b   1.000
_cell.length_c   1.000
_cell.angle_alpha   90.00
_cell.angle_beta   90.00
_cell.angle_gamma   90.00
#
_symmetry.space_group_name_H-M   'P 1'
#
loop_
_entity.id
_entity.type
_entity.pdbx_description
1 polymer ?
#
loop_
_entity_poly.entity_id
_entity_poly.type
_entity_poly.pdbx_seq_one_letter_code
_entity_poly.pdbx_strand_id
1 'polypeptide(L)'
;MRPLLTSLLVLLTALAQGQGSAFTTTEGMQKEAKATVVLLERLHISKREMTSIDMSEVIRTYCENLDGAKMYFTEPEVEEFVNRYAKTLDLYLQRGNLTPGFEIYASFKHKVQLRTEVALAALDQPIDLAKEDQFPLERRKAKWPADAAEADALWAKRLRLDMLGEVLGEDRTTAGARKANGKAAELVVTPEKLKAAAARLKKRYDKVRTYLNFDQAEVEELFLNSYSTQYDPHSIFFSQQSLEEFEIAMRNSLVGIGATLADEDGYCTIKDLLPGGPLDLSGQVKPGDKIISVGQDEAGEMEDIVGMRLNKAIGKIRGKQGTTVRLLVDPPPAAVARRSPSSATRSSWSGRWLPPAPSN
;
A
#
# COMPACT_ATOMS: atom_id res chain seq x y z
N MET A 1 -13.65 17.55 -66.23
CA MET A 1 -13.46 18.50 -65.11
C MET A 1 -14.27 18.01 -63.92
N ARG A 2 -13.58 17.34 -62.98
CA ARG A 2 -14.00 16.77 -61.67
C ARG A 2 -12.68 16.58 -60.88
N PRO A 3 -12.64 16.51 -59.54
CA PRO A 3 -13.67 16.80 -58.53
C PRO A 3 -13.19 17.73 -57.37
N LEU A 4 -14.15 18.32 -56.67
CA LEU A 4 -14.03 18.93 -55.33
C LEU A 4 -14.51 17.89 -54.31
N LEU A 5 -13.63 17.37 -53.45
CA LEU A 5 -13.93 16.74 -52.15
C LEU A 5 -12.62 16.17 -51.59
N THR A 6 -12.50 16.13 -50.26
CA THR A 6 -11.38 15.61 -49.44
C THR A 6 -10.22 16.57 -49.17
N SER A 7 -10.33 17.36 -48.11
CA SER A 7 -9.20 17.71 -47.21
C SER A 7 -9.68 18.58 -46.04
N LEU A 8 -10.55 18.05 -45.18
CA LEU A 8 -10.85 18.65 -43.88
C LEU A 8 -11.44 17.62 -42.90
N LEU A 9 -10.77 16.49 -42.69
CA LEU A 9 -11.17 15.52 -41.65
C LEU A 9 -10.03 14.59 -41.21
N VAL A 10 -8.87 15.10 -40.81
CA VAL A 10 -7.79 14.26 -40.21
C VAL A 10 -7.04 15.01 -39.10
N LEU A 11 -7.76 15.59 -38.13
CA LEU A 11 -7.11 16.15 -36.94
C LEU A 11 -8.01 16.09 -35.69
N LEU A 12 -8.65 14.93 -35.46
CA LEU A 12 -9.42 14.70 -34.23
C LEU A 12 -9.30 13.26 -33.69
N THR A 13 -8.16 12.61 -33.88
CA THR A 13 -7.92 11.23 -33.42
C THR A 13 -6.51 11.03 -32.90
N ALA A 14 -6.16 11.69 -31.79
CA ALA A 14 -4.96 11.33 -31.02
C ALA A 14 -5.01 11.89 -29.59
N LEU A 15 -6.04 11.54 -28.81
CA LEU A 15 -6.06 11.65 -27.35
C LEU A 15 -7.04 10.61 -26.78
N ALA A 16 -6.85 9.36 -27.22
CA ALA A 16 -7.48 8.18 -26.64
C ALA A 16 -6.42 7.09 -26.51
N GLN A 17 -5.35 7.39 -25.77
CA GLN A 17 -4.42 6.38 -25.28
C GLN A 17 -4.29 6.57 -23.78
N GLY A 18 -4.82 5.61 -23.02
CA GLY A 18 -4.72 5.57 -21.56
C GLY A 18 -6.00 5.26 -20.80
N GLN A 19 -6.96 4.49 -21.33
CA GLN A 19 -7.96 3.85 -20.46
C GLN A 19 -7.34 2.62 -19.80
N GLY A 20 -6.55 2.85 -18.73
CA GLY A 20 -6.43 1.86 -17.68
C GLY A 20 -7.81 1.60 -17.07
N SER A 21 -8.07 0.40 -16.54
CA SER A 21 -9.39 0.00 -16.00
C SER A 21 -10.05 1.16 -15.26
N ALA A 22 -11.08 1.76 -15.86
CA ALA A 22 -11.73 2.92 -15.28
C ALA A 22 -12.35 2.44 -13.97
N PHE A 23 -11.91 3.03 -12.85
CA PHE A 23 -12.59 2.82 -11.59
C PHE A 23 -14.03 3.34 -11.75
N THR A 24 -15.00 2.47 -11.52
CA THR A 24 -16.41 2.82 -11.61
C THR A 24 -17.08 2.55 -10.28
N THR A 25 -17.93 3.48 -9.85
CA THR A 25 -18.75 3.28 -8.67
C THR A 25 -19.68 2.08 -8.89
N THR A 26 -19.48 1.00 -8.12
CA THR A 26 -20.39 -0.15 -8.17
C THR A 26 -21.67 0.16 -7.40
N GLU A 27 -22.73 -0.65 -7.61
CA GLU A 27 -24.00 -0.46 -6.91
C GLU A 27 -23.84 -0.60 -5.38
N GLY A 28 -22.96 -1.49 -4.91
CA GLY A 28 -22.64 -1.66 -3.49
C GLY A 28 -22.04 -0.39 -2.89
N MET A 29 -20.96 0.09 -3.49
CA MET A 29 -20.26 1.33 -3.09
C MET A 29 -21.20 2.54 -3.10
N GLN A 30 -22.10 2.60 -4.09
CA GLN A 30 -23.09 3.68 -4.14
C GLN A 30 -24.04 3.66 -2.92
N LYS A 31 -24.48 2.47 -2.49
CA LYS A 31 -25.33 2.32 -1.30
C LYS A 31 -24.54 2.62 -0.02
N GLU A 32 -23.30 2.15 0.06
CA GLU A 32 -22.39 2.38 1.19
C GLU A 32 -22.10 3.88 1.37
N ALA A 33 -21.68 4.58 0.31
CA ALA A 33 -21.46 6.01 0.33
C ALA A 33 -22.71 6.80 0.77
N LYS A 34 -23.90 6.46 0.22
CA LYS A 34 -25.16 7.08 0.65
C LYS A 34 -25.48 6.82 2.11
N ALA A 35 -25.27 5.58 2.56
CA ALA A 35 -25.49 5.21 3.96
C ALA A 35 -24.57 6.02 4.87
N THR A 36 -23.28 6.14 4.54
CA THR A 36 -22.29 6.94 5.28
C THR A 36 -22.74 8.39 5.44
N VAL A 37 -23.18 9.01 4.35
CA VAL A 37 -23.72 10.39 4.38
C VAL A 37 -24.92 10.51 5.32
N VAL A 38 -25.91 9.62 5.17
CA VAL A 38 -27.13 9.66 5.99
C VAL A 38 -26.85 9.40 7.46
N LEU A 39 -25.95 8.45 7.78
CA LEU A 39 -25.58 8.11 9.14
C LEU A 39 -24.82 9.26 9.81
N LEU A 40 -23.88 9.89 9.10
CA LEU A 40 -23.14 11.04 9.62
C LEU A 40 -24.05 12.26 9.82
N GLU A 41 -24.98 12.53 8.92
CA GLU A 41 -25.87 13.68 9.06
C GLU A 41 -26.92 13.47 10.16
N ARG A 42 -27.48 12.26 10.29
CA ARG A 42 -28.62 12.01 11.21
C ARG A 42 -28.23 11.49 12.59
N LEU A 43 -27.17 10.70 12.68
CA LEU A 43 -26.81 9.98 13.91
C LEU A 43 -25.53 10.49 14.57
N HIS A 44 -24.70 11.26 13.84
CA HIS A 44 -23.46 11.76 14.42
C HIS A 44 -23.74 12.78 15.53
N ILE A 45 -22.96 12.70 16.61
CA ILE A 45 -23.13 13.53 17.80
C ILE A 45 -22.98 15.04 17.52
N SER A 46 -22.19 15.41 16.51
CA SER A 46 -21.98 16.81 16.13
C SER A 46 -23.23 17.48 15.55
N LYS A 47 -24.23 16.71 15.08
CA LYS A 47 -25.46 17.20 14.44
C LYS A 47 -25.22 18.22 13.32
N ARG A 48 -24.07 18.11 12.64
CA ARG A 48 -23.69 18.99 11.53
C ARG A 48 -24.39 18.55 10.25
N GLU A 49 -25.04 19.48 9.59
CA GLU A 49 -25.55 19.27 8.24
C GLU A 49 -24.39 19.21 7.23
N MET A 50 -24.56 18.47 6.15
CA MET A 50 -23.59 18.36 5.05
C MET A 50 -23.16 19.75 4.52
N THR A 51 -24.09 20.69 4.46
CA THR A 51 -23.87 22.08 4.00
C THR A 51 -22.87 22.86 4.85
N SER A 52 -22.64 22.44 6.10
CA SER A 52 -21.67 23.05 7.02
C SER A 52 -20.26 22.47 6.89
N ILE A 53 -20.08 21.44 6.06
CA ILE A 53 -18.79 20.78 5.81
C ILE A 53 -18.08 21.49 4.66
N ASP A 54 -16.81 21.84 4.86
CA ASP A 54 -16.00 22.40 3.78
C ASP A 54 -15.52 21.28 2.83
N MET A 55 -16.18 21.18 1.68
CA MET A 55 -15.84 20.20 0.64
C MET A 55 -14.44 20.42 0.04
N SER A 56 -13.90 21.63 0.14
CA SER A 56 -12.52 21.91 -0.26
C SER A 56 -11.54 21.19 0.65
N GLU A 57 -11.82 21.20 1.96
CA GLU A 57 -11.00 20.54 2.96
C GLU A 57 -11.09 19.01 2.86
N VAL A 58 -12.25 18.46 2.49
CA VAL A 58 -12.41 17.03 2.18
C VAL A 58 -11.44 16.59 1.07
N ILE A 59 -11.34 17.39 -0.01
CA ILE A 59 -10.46 17.10 -1.15
C ILE A 59 -9.00 17.24 -0.75
N ARG A 60 -8.63 18.29 0.01
CA ARG A 60 -7.27 18.47 0.52
C ARG A 60 -6.85 17.32 1.42
N THR A 61 -7.69 16.98 2.41
CA THR A 61 -7.47 15.85 3.32
C THR A 61 -7.32 14.54 2.53
N TYR A 62 -8.11 14.34 1.48
CA TYR A 62 -7.96 13.18 0.61
C TYR A 62 -6.61 13.15 -0.12
N CYS A 63 -6.19 14.29 -0.67
CA CYS A 63 -4.87 14.42 -1.31
C CYS A 63 -3.72 14.21 -0.31
N GLU A 64 -3.87 14.65 0.94
CA GLU A 64 -2.91 14.39 2.02
C GLU A 64 -2.86 12.91 2.43
N ASN A 65 -4.01 12.25 2.47
CA ASN A 65 -4.07 10.82 2.79
C ASN A 65 -3.44 9.96 1.67
N LEU A 66 -3.55 10.39 0.41
CA LEU A 66 -2.86 9.78 -0.74
C LEU A 66 -1.35 10.09 -0.74
N ASP A 67 -0.98 11.36 -0.53
CA ASP A 67 0.38 11.88 -0.60
C ASP A 67 0.83 12.45 0.76
N GLY A 68 0.96 11.58 1.76
CA GLY A 68 1.28 12.00 3.14
C GLY A 68 2.63 12.70 3.30
N ALA A 69 3.57 12.52 2.36
CA ALA A 69 4.86 13.20 2.35
C ALA A 69 4.89 14.45 1.46
N LYS A 70 3.80 14.73 0.74
CA LYS A 70 3.62 15.87 -0.18
C LYS A 70 4.77 15.93 -1.19
N MET A 71 4.98 14.83 -1.91
CA MET A 71 6.06 14.66 -2.88
C MET A 71 5.57 14.34 -4.29
N TYR A 72 4.34 13.86 -4.46
CA TYR A 72 3.81 13.43 -5.74
C TYR A 72 2.98 14.54 -6.41
N PHE A 73 2.08 15.18 -5.66
CA PHE A 73 1.27 16.29 -6.15
C PHE A 73 2.01 17.62 -6.08
N THR A 74 1.64 18.54 -6.96
CA THR A 74 2.01 19.96 -6.86
C THR A 74 0.85 20.78 -6.29
N GLU A 75 1.13 21.95 -5.72
CA GLU A 75 0.11 22.85 -5.18
C GLU A 75 -0.95 23.23 -6.25
N PRO A 76 -0.58 23.61 -7.50
CA PRO A 76 -1.56 23.94 -8.53
C PRO A 76 -2.49 22.77 -8.90
N GLU A 77 -2.03 21.53 -8.78
CA GLU A 77 -2.85 20.35 -9.06
C GLU A 77 -3.87 20.08 -7.96
N VAL A 78 -3.46 20.23 -6.70
CA VAL A 78 -4.39 20.12 -5.57
C VAL A 78 -5.46 21.21 -5.67
N GLU A 79 -5.06 22.45 -6.00
CA GLU A 79 -6.00 23.54 -6.26
C GLU A 79 -6.93 23.24 -7.45
N GLU A 80 -6.43 22.59 -8.50
CA GLU A 80 -7.25 22.16 -9.64
C GLU A 80 -8.35 21.20 -9.21
N PHE A 81 -8.02 20.18 -8.40
CA PHE A 81 -9.00 19.24 -7.87
C PHE A 81 -10.04 19.91 -6.98
N VAL A 82 -9.61 20.82 -6.11
CA VAL A 82 -10.50 21.61 -5.25
C VAL A 82 -11.45 22.43 -6.12
N ASN A 83 -10.94 23.18 -7.10
CA ASN A 83 -11.75 24.01 -7.98
C ASN A 83 -12.75 23.21 -8.81
N ARG A 84 -12.35 22.01 -9.25
CA ARG A 84 -13.18 21.13 -10.07
C ARG A 84 -14.31 20.48 -9.28
N TYR A 85 -14.03 19.91 -8.11
CA TYR A 85 -15.00 19.06 -7.40
C TYR A 85 -15.65 19.72 -6.19
N ALA A 86 -15.00 20.65 -5.47
CA ALA A 86 -15.49 21.11 -4.16
C ALA A 86 -16.93 21.64 -4.19
N LYS A 87 -17.29 22.39 -5.24
CA LYS A 87 -18.63 23.00 -5.40
C LYS A 87 -19.76 21.98 -5.62
N THR A 88 -19.43 20.77 -6.02
CA THR A 88 -20.43 19.74 -6.40
C THR A 88 -20.25 18.43 -5.63
N LEU A 89 -19.25 18.37 -4.74
CA LEU A 89 -18.88 17.17 -4.01
C LEU A 89 -20.01 16.64 -3.14
N ASP A 90 -20.78 17.55 -2.54
CA ASP A 90 -22.01 17.27 -1.80
C ASP A 90 -23.02 16.47 -2.65
N LEU A 91 -23.27 16.89 -3.90
CA LEU A 91 -24.16 16.21 -4.83
C LEU A 91 -23.62 14.84 -5.26
N TYR A 92 -22.29 14.71 -5.40
CA TYR A 92 -21.64 13.43 -5.66
C TYR A 92 -21.88 12.47 -4.50
N LEU A 93 -21.60 12.89 -3.26
CA LEU A 93 -21.76 12.09 -2.05
C LEU A 93 -23.22 11.70 -1.79
N GLN A 94 -24.17 12.63 -1.95
CA GLN A 94 -25.60 12.35 -1.81
C GLN A 94 -26.11 11.32 -2.84
N ARG A 95 -25.53 11.32 -4.04
CA ARG A 95 -25.82 10.32 -5.07
C ARG A 95 -24.99 9.06 -4.93
N GLY A 96 -24.11 8.98 -3.94
CA GLY A 96 -23.15 7.89 -3.73
C GLY A 96 -22.18 7.73 -4.88
N ASN A 97 -21.91 8.79 -5.65
CA ASN A 97 -21.01 8.72 -6.79
C ASN A 97 -19.58 9.10 -6.37
N LEU A 98 -18.67 8.13 -6.45
CA LEU A 98 -17.28 8.25 -6.01
C LEU A 98 -16.31 8.67 -7.13
N THR A 99 -16.82 9.09 -8.30
CA THR A 99 -16.00 9.56 -9.43
C THR A 99 -14.88 10.54 -9.02
N PRO A 100 -15.11 11.57 -8.17
CA PRO A 100 -14.03 12.48 -7.77
C PRO A 100 -12.86 11.76 -7.08
N GLY A 101 -13.16 10.84 -6.15
CA GLY A 101 -12.14 10.05 -5.45
C GLY A 101 -11.33 9.17 -6.39
N PHE A 102 -12.00 8.54 -7.36
CA PHE A 102 -11.37 7.70 -8.37
C PHE A 102 -10.50 8.47 -9.37
N GLU A 103 -10.97 9.63 -9.85
CA GLU A 103 -10.21 10.45 -10.81
C GLU A 103 -8.95 11.04 -10.18
N ILE A 104 -9.04 11.52 -8.94
CA ILE A 104 -7.88 11.99 -8.17
C ILE A 104 -6.91 10.84 -7.90
N TYR A 105 -7.41 9.66 -7.51
CA TYR A 105 -6.56 8.48 -7.30
C TYR A 105 -5.88 8.03 -8.60
N ALA A 106 -6.58 8.06 -9.74
CA ALA A 106 -5.99 7.72 -11.04
C ALA A 106 -4.85 8.68 -11.40
N SER A 107 -5.03 9.98 -11.14
CA SER A 107 -3.96 10.99 -11.30
C SER A 107 -2.77 10.71 -10.38
N PHE A 108 -3.02 10.41 -9.10
CA PHE A 108 -1.98 10.00 -8.15
C PHE A 108 -1.20 8.78 -8.63
N LYS A 109 -1.90 7.71 -9.03
CA LYS A 109 -1.29 6.47 -9.52
C LYS A 109 -0.42 6.72 -10.75
N HIS A 110 -0.89 7.54 -11.68
CA HIS A 110 -0.12 7.91 -12.86
C HIS A 110 1.18 8.66 -12.49
N LYS A 111 1.10 9.60 -11.53
CA LYS A 111 2.27 10.32 -11.02
C LYS A 111 3.25 9.42 -10.30
N VAL A 112 2.78 8.51 -9.46
CA VAL A 112 3.62 7.50 -8.81
C VAL A 112 4.41 6.71 -9.86
N GLN A 113 3.75 6.28 -10.92
CA GLN A 113 4.40 5.56 -12.01
C GLN A 113 5.48 6.41 -12.69
N LEU A 114 5.14 7.63 -13.14
CA LEU A 114 6.10 8.54 -13.78
C LEU A 114 7.30 8.85 -12.87
N ARG A 115 7.05 9.12 -11.59
CA ARG A 115 8.10 9.39 -10.60
C ARG A 115 8.99 8.18 -10.36
N THR A 116 8.41 6.99 -10.34
CA THR A 116 9.17 5.74 -10.21
C THR A 116 10.07 5.53 -11.42
N GLU A 117 9.56 5.73 -12.63
CA GLU A 117 10.35 5.61 -13.88
C GLU A 117 11.53 6.59 -13.91
N VAL A 118 11.29 7.86 -13.54
CA VAL A 118 12.35 8.88 -13.43
C VAL A 118 13.38 8.51 -12.36
N ALA A 119 12.95 8.03 -11.19
CA ALA A 119 13.86 7.62 -10.12
C ALA A 119 14.71 6.41 -10.52
N LEU A 120 14.13 5.42 -11.21
CA LEU A 120 14.85 4.25 -11.71
C LEU A 120 15.91 4.65 -12.75
N ALA A 121 15.57 5.57 -13.67
CA ALA A 121 16.53 6.11 -14.64
C ALA A 121 17.63 6.95 -13.97
N ALA A 122 17.31 7.70 -12.92
CA ALA A 122 18.29 8.46 -12.15
C ALA A 122 19.30 7.54 -11.41
N LEU A 123 18.87 6.34 -11.00
CA LEU A 123 19.74 5.34 -10.38
C LEU A 123 20.72 4.66 -11.36
N ASP A 124 20.55 4.84 -12.67
CA ASP A 124 21.54 4.42 -13.67
C ASP A 124 22.71 5.40 -13.81
N GLN A 125 22.57 6.61 -13.27
CA GLN A 125 23.59 7.66 -13.30
C GLN A 125 24.32 7.75 -11.96
N PRO A 126 25.58 8.23 -11.94
CA PRO A 126 26.30 8.46 -10.70
C PRO A 126 25.60 9.55 -9.87
N ILE A 127 25.21 9.20 -8.65
CA ILE A 127 24.61 10.13 -7.69
C ILE A 127 25.73 10.74 -6.84
N ASP A 128 25.84 12.07 -6.88
CA ASP A 128 26.74 12.81 -6.01
C ASP A 128 26.22 12.82 -4.56
N LEU A 129 26.95 12.13 -3.67
CA LEU A 129 26.68 12.06 -2.24
C LEU A 129 27.50 13.07 -1.41
N ALA A 130 28.44 13.78 -2.04
CA ALA A 130 29.23 14.81 -1.37
C ALA A 130 28.50 16.16 -1.30
N LYS A 131 27.43 16.32 -2.09
CA LYS A 131 26.59 17.52 -2.06
C LYS A 131 25.93 17.71 -0.70
N GLU A 132 26.15 18.86 -0.09
CA GLU A 132 25.47 19.26 1.14
C GLU A 132 24.01 19.61 0.85
N ASP A 133 23.10 18.82 1.41
CA ASP A 133 21.66 19.00 1.31
C ASP A 133 20.99 18.70 2.66
N GLN A 134 19.82 19.30 2.88
CA GLN A 134 18.95 18.99 4.02
C GLN A 134 17.64 18.40 3.52
N PHE A 135 17.22 17.30 4.13
CA PHE A 135 15.94 16.65 3.86
C PHE A 135 15.18 16.40 5.18
N PRO A 136 14.01 17.01 5.39
CA PRO A 136 13.19 16.75 6.56
C PRO A 136 12.59 15.34 6.47
N LEU A 137 12.80 14.51 7.50
CA LEU A 137 12.27 13.14 7.55
C LEU A 137 10.74 13.12 7.68
N GLU A 138 10.19 14.06 8.45
CA GLU A 138 8.75 14.24 8.64
C GLU A 138 8.27 15.37 7.73
N ARG A 139 7.41 15.04 6.76
CA ARG A 139 6.90 15.99 5.74
C ARG A 139 5.38 16.13 5.74
N ARG A 140 4.66 15.53 6.69
CA ARG A 140 3.20 15.64 6.74
C ARG A 140 2.69 17.08 6.78
N LYS A 141 3.40 17.97 7.48
CA LYS A 141 3.09 19.41 7.58
C LYS A 141 3.81 20.28 6.53
N ALA A 142 4.55 19.69 5.59
CA ALA A 142 5.16 20.44 4.51
C ALA A 142 4.09 21.03 3.57
N LYS A 143 4.50 21.93 2.68
CA LYS A 143 3.67 22.38 1.56
C LYS A 143 3.90 21.46 0.36
N TRP A 144 2.91 21.35 -0.52
CA TRP A 144 3.16 20.74 -1.81
C TRP A 144 4.14 21.61 -2.62
N PRO A 145 4.99 21.00 -3.45
CA PRO A 145 5.83 21.74 -4.38
C PRO A 145 5.01 22.72 -5.23
N ALA A 146 5.50 23.95 -5.40
CA ALA A 146 4.82 24.98 -6.18
C ALA A 146 4.78 24.65 -7.68
N ASP A 147 5.78 23.91 -8.17
CA ASP A 147 5.90 23.53 -9.57
C ASP A 147 6.64 22.20 -9.74
N ALA A 148 6.77 21.77 -11.00
CA ALA A 148 7.46 20.52 -11.36
C ALA A 148 8.95 20.56 -11.01
N ALA A 149 9.62 21.72 -11.12
CA ALA A 149 11.05 21.84 -10.86
C ALA A 149 11.35 21.70 -9.35
N GLU A 150 10.51 22.26 -8.49
CA GLU A 150 10.61 22.07 -7.04
C GLU A 150 10.34 20.61 -6.65
N ALA A 151 9.36 19.96 -7.30
CA ALA A 151 9.11 18.54 -7.09
C ALA A 151 10.31 17.69 -7.52
N ASP A 152 10.92 17.98 -8.67
CA ASP A 152 12.12 17.28 -9.16
C ASP A 152 13.30 17.45 -8.20
N ALA A 153 13.52 18.67 -7.70
CA ALA A 153 14.57 18.97 -6.74
C ALA A 153 14.35 18.22 -5.41
N LEU A 154 13.10 18.11 -4.96
CA LEU A 154 12.72 17.36 -3.77
C LEU A 154 13.00 15.86 -3.93
N TRP A 155 12.61 15.28 -5.07
CA TRP A 155 12.90 13.88 -5.40
C TRP A 155 14.39 13.60 -5.51
N ALA A 156 15.18 14.51 -6.08
CA ALA A 156 16.63 14.36 -6.13
C ALA A 156 17.26 14.33 -4.73
N LYS A 157 16.76 15.15 -3.78
CA LYS A 157 17.19 15.11 -2.38
C LYS A 157 16.77 13.79 -1.70
N ARG A 158 15.55 13.34 -1.96
CA ARG A 158 15.04 12.05 -1.44
C ARG A 158 15.88 10.88 -1.93
N LEU A 159 16.22 10.86 -3.22
CA LEU A 159 17.03 9.81 -3.83
C LEU A 159 18.45 9.77 -3.25
N ARG A 160 19.08 10.93 -3.02
CA ARG A 160 20.36 11.02 -2.31
C ARG A 160 20.26 10.45 -0.90
N LEU A 161 19.20 10.79 -0.15
CA LEU A 161 18.96 10.26 1.20
C LEU A 161 18.76 8.74 1.18
N ASP A 162 17.97 8.22 0.24
CA ASP A 162 17.74 6.77 0.09
C ASP A 162 19.05 6.04 -0.26
N MET A 163 19.87 6.62 -1.14
CA MET A 163 21.20 6.10 -1.50
C MET A 163 22.16 6.11 -0.32
N LEU A 164 22.23 7.21 0.43
CA LEU A 164 23.01 7.31 1.66
C LEU A 164 22.56 6.25 2.67
N GLY A 165 21.26 6.07 2.84
CA GLY A 165 20.67 5.07 3.74
C GLY A 165 21.06 3.64 3.38
N GLU A 166 21.13 3.31 2.08
CA GLU A 166 21.55 1.99 1.60
C GLU A 166 23.04 1.74 1.77
N VAL A 167 23.88 2.74 1.50
CA VAL A 167 25.33 2.66 1.68
C VAL A 167 25.67 2.50 3.17
N LEU A 168 25.03 3.29 4.04
CA LEU A 168 25.22 3.21 5.50
C LEU A 168 24.56 1.97 6.12
N GLY A 169 23.46 1.51 5.54
CA GLY A 169 22.70 0.35 6.01
C GLY A 169 23.44 -0.96 5.83
N GLU A 170 24.17 -1.12 4.72
CA GLU A 170 25.07 -2.25 4.48
C GLU A 170 26.14 -2.33 5.58
N ASP A 171 26.76 -1.20 5.94
CA ASP A 171 27.74 -1.18 7.02
C ASP A 171 27.15 -1.57 8.38
N ARG A 172 25.83 -1.43 8.60
CA ARG A 172 25.15 -1.90 9.82
C ARG A 172 24.78 -3.38 9.80
N THR A 173 24.53 -3.97 8.63
CA THR A 173 24.19 -5.40 8.51
C THR A 173 25.43 -6.28 8.35
N THR A 174 26.46 -5.79 7.64
CA THR A 174 27.77 -6.45 7.59
C THR A 174 28.57 -6.24 8.87
N ALA A 175 28.40 -5.12 9.56
CA ALA A 175 28.83 -4.98 10.95
C ALA A 175 27.73 -5.48 11.89
N GLY A 176 27.63 -6.80 12.07
CA GLY A 176 26.95 -7.43 13.21
C GLY A 176 27.52 -7.04 14.58
N ALA A 177 28.21 -5.92 14.68
CA ALA A 177 28.80 -5.40 15.89
C ALA A 177 28.71 -3.87 15.82
N ARG A 178 27.98 -3.28 16.77
CA ARG A 178 28.54 -2.12 17.46
C ARG A 178 30.01 -2.45 17.70
N LYS A 179 30.94 -1.80 16.99
CA LYS A 179 32.35 -1.89 17.38
C LYS A 179 32.37 -1.57 18.86
N ALA A 180 32.82 -2.52 19.68
CA ALA A 180 32.94 -2.42 21.13
C ALA A 180 33.92 -1.31 21.59
N ASN A 181 34.24 -0.34 20.72
CA ASN A 181 35.35 0.57 20.85
C ASN A 181 35.08 1.96 20.26
N GLY A 182 33.83 2.45 20.28
CA GLY A 182 33.49 3.89 20.18
C GLY A 182 33.99 4.69 18.95
N LYS A 183 34.67 4.07 17.99
CA LYS A 183 35.22 4.70 16.80
C LYS A 183 34.34 4.35 15.60
N ALA A 184 33.75 5.38 14.99
CA ALA A 184 33.05 5.28 13.73
C ALA A 184 33.95 4.54 12.72
N ALA A 185 33.42 3.52 12.07
CA ALA A 185 34.09 2.96 10.91
C ALA A 185 34.22 4.08 9.86
N GLU A 186 35.42 4.28 9.34
CA GLU A 186 35.65 5.22 8.25
C GLU A 186 34.83 4.73 7.05
N LEU A 187 33.88 5.57 6.61
CA LEU A 187 32.93 5.22 5.56
C LEU A 187 33.66 5.19 4.22
N VAL A 188 34.12 4.02 3.79
CA VAL A 188 34.72 3.86 2.47
C VAL A 188 33.59 3.61 1.46
N VAL A 189 33.22 4.66 0.72
CA VAL A 189 32.29 4.58 -0.41
C VAL A 189 33.06 4.09 -1.63
N THR A 190 32.93 2.80 -1.97
CA THR A 190 33.50 2.24 -3.19
C THR A 190 32.48 2.26 -4.34
N PRO A 191 32.93 2.31 -5.61
CA PRO A 191 32.04 2.21 -6.78
C PRO A 191 31.18 0.95 -6.79
N GLU A 192 31.71 -0.18 -6.27
CA GLU A 192 30.98 -1.44 -6.16
C GLU A 192 29.84 -1.36 -5.14
N LYS A 193 30.08 -0.74 -3.98
CA LYS A 193 29.04 -0.49 -2.96
C LYS A 193 27.92 0.40 -3.51
N LEU A 194 28.26 1.45 -4.27
CA LEU A 194 27.27 2.31 -4.92
C LEU A 194 26.41 1.52 -5.92
N LYS A 195 27.02 0.65 -6.72
CA LYS A 195 26.29 -0.20 -7.67
C LYS A 195 25.35 -1.19 -6.98
N ALA A 196 25.80 -1.81 -5.88
CA ALA A 196 24.98 -2.72 -5.08
C ALA A 196 23.82 -1.99 -4.39
N ALA A 197 24.08 -0.82 -3.80
CA ALA A 197 23.07 0.05 -3.21
C ALA A 197 22.01 0.48 -4.25
N ALA A 198 22.44 0.92 -5.43
CA ALA A 198 21.54 1.27 -6.53
C ALA A 198 20.66 0.08 -6.95
N ALA A 199 21.22 -1.13 -7.05
CA ALA A 199 20.46 -2.33 -7.38
C ALA A 199 19.39 -2.66 -6.32
N ARG A 200 19.70 -2.48 -5.02
CA ARG A 200 18.73 -2.65 -3.93
C ARG A 200 17.64 -1.57 -3.96
N LEU A 201 18.00 -0.31 -4.23
CA LEU A 201 17.02 0.77 -4.41
C LEU A 201 16.09 0.52 -5.58
N LYS A 202 16.60 0.04 -6.72
CA LYS A 202 15.76 -0.30 -7.88
C LYS A 202 14.68 -1.30 -7.49
N LYS A 203 15.06 -2.40 -6.82
CA LYS A 203 14.10 -3.37 -6.28
C LYS A 203 13.08 -2.73 -5.34
N ARG A 204 13.51 -1.79 -4.48
CA ARG A 204 12.62 -1.07 -3.56
C ARG A 204 11.62 -0.18 -4.30
N TYR A 205 12.07 0.60 -5.29
CA TYR A 205 11.18 1.47 -6.08
C TYR A 205 10.21 0.66 -6.95
N ASP A 206 10.65 -0.47 -7.51
CA ASP A 206 9.74 -1.40 -8.20
C ASP A 206 8.66 -1.96 -7.25
N LYS A 207 9.02 -2.28 -6.00
CA LYS A 207 8.03 -2.69 -4.98
C LYS A 207 7.04 -1.58 -4.64
N VAL A 208 7.49 -0.33 -4.54
CA VAL A 208 6.60 0.82 -4.25
C VAL A 208 5.47 0.93 -5.29
N ARG A 209 5.77 0.69 -6.57
CA ARG A 209 4.75 0.63 -7.64
C ARG A 209 3.67 -0.41 -7.35
N THR A 210 4.05 -1.58 -6.83
CA THR A 210 3.11 -2.65 -6.46
C THR A 210 2.30 -2.29 -5.22
N TYR A 211 2.91 -1.69 -4.20
CA TYR A 211 2.21 -1.33 -2.95
C TYR A 211 1.21 -0.19 -3.10
N LEU A 212 1.45 0.75 -4.03
CA LEU A 212 0.56 1.88 -4.29
C LEU A 212 -0.58 1.55 -5.28
N ASN A 213 -0.73 0.28 -5.67
CA ASN A 213 -1.91 -0.21 -6.36
C ASN A 213 -3.02 -0.54 -5.36
N PHE A 214 -4.00 0.36 -5.29
CA PHE A 214 -5.19 0.23 -4.46
C PHE A 214 -6.33 -0.37 -5.25
N ASP A 215 -7.16 -1.14 -4.55
CA ASP A 215 -8.43 -1.63 -5.07
C ASP A 215 -9.52 -0.56 -5.00
N GLN A 216 -10.63 -0.77 -5.71
CA GLN A 216 -11.74 0.19 -5.70
C GLN A 216 -12.26 0.44 -4.28
N ALA A 217 -12.36 -0.63 -3.46
CA ALA A 217 -12.81 -0.55 -2.07
C ALA A 217 -11.83 0.20 -1.15
N GLU A 218 -10.51 0.06 -1.37
CA GLU A 218 -9.50 0.82 -0.62
C GLU A 218 -9.58 2.32 -0.98
N VAL A 219 -9.80 2.64 -2.26
CA VAL A 219 -9.95 4.03 -2.73
C VAL A 219 -11.24 4.66 -2.18
N GLU A 220 -12.34 3.92 -2.17
CA GLU A 220 -13.58 4.34 -1.51
C GLU A 220 -13.37 4.61 -0.03
N GLU A 221 -12.74 3.66 0.68
CA GLU A 221 -12.52 3.79 2.11
C GLU A 221 -11.69 5.03 2.42
N LEU A 222 -10.61 5.26 1.68
CA LEU A 222 -9.76 6.44 1.84
C LEU A 222 -10.52 7.75 1.60
N PHE A 223 -11.41 7.76 0.59
CA PHE A 223 -12.19 8.94 0.22
C PHE A 223 -13.36 9.22 1.17
N LEU A 224 -14.09 8.19 1.59
CA LEU A 224 -15.15 8.34 2.59
C LEU A 224 -14.58 8.67 3.97
N ASN A 225 -13.38 8.21 4.28
CA ASN A 225 -12.67 8.60 5.49
C ASN A 225 -12.26 10.07 5.48
N SER A 226 -11.78 10.62 4.37
CA SER A 226 -11.45 12.07 4.31
C SER A 226 -12.68 12.96 4.52
N TYR A 227 -13.87 12.48 4.12
CA TYR A 227 -15.15 13.10 4.43
C TYR A 227 -15.55 12.92 5.90
N SER A 228 -15.48 11.69 6.42
CA SER A 228 -15.87 11.36 7.79
C SER A 228 -15.03 12.10 8.84
N THR A 229 -13.73 12.29 8.59
CA THR A 229 -12.83 13.02 9.49
C THR A 229 -13.16 14.51 9.63
N GLN A 230 -13.93 15.09 8.70
CA GLN A 230 -14.42 16.48 8.82
C GLN A 230 -15.51 16.62 9.88
N TYR A 231 -16.20 15.53 10.22
CA TYR A 231 -17.18 15.50 11.31
C TYR A 231 -16.49 15.37 12.66
N ASP A 232 -15.55 14.43 12.77
CA ASP A 232 -14.74 14.18 13.96
C ASP A 232 -13.54 13.25 13.62
N PRO A 233 -12.37 13.38 14.27
CA PRO A 233 -11.20 12.50 14.06
C PRO A 233 -11.42 11.01 14.35
N HIS A 234 -12.48 10.62 15.06
CA HIS A 234 -12.77 9.22 15.40
C HIS A 234 -13.89 8.59 14.54
N SER A 235 -14.46 9.36 13.62
CA SER A 235 -15.45 8.85 12.66
C SER A 235 -14.76 8.26 11.44
N ILE A 236 -14.85 6.95 11.30
CA ILE A 236 -14.23 6.18 10.22
C ILE A 236 -15.24 5.28 9.53
N PHE A 237 -15.13 5.23 8.20
CA PHE A 237 -15.76 4.26 7.34
C PHE A 237 -14.82 3.06 7.16
N PHE A 238 -15.41 1.86 7.15
CA PHE A 238 -14.69 0.62 6.87
C PHE A 238 -15.27 -0.02 5.62
N SER A 239 -14.41 -0.39 4.68
CA SER A 239 -14.78 -1.34 3.64
C SER A 239 -15.06 -2.72 4.25
N GLN A 240 -15.70 -3.62 3.51
CA GLN A 240 -16.00 -4.97 3.99
C GLN A 240 -14.76 -5.70 4.54
N GLN A 241 -13.64 -5.61 3.83
CA GLN A 241 -12.40 -6.26 4.25
C GLN A 241 -11.86 -5.64 5.55
N SER A 242 -11.80 -4.31 5.63
CA SER A 242 -11.32 -3.61 6.82
C SER A 242 -12.24 -3.84 8.03
N LEU A 243 -13.55 -3.97 7.81
CA LEU A 243 -14.52 -4.29 8.85
C LEU A 243 -14.27 -5.70 9.42
N GLU A 244 -14.03 -6.70 8.56
CA GLU A 244 -13.70 -8.05 9.01
C GLU A 244 -12.41 -8.05 9.85
N GLU A 245 -11.38 -7.31 9.43
CA GLU A 245 -10.13 -7.15 10.19
C GLU A 245 -10.36 -6.49 11.55
N PHE A 246 -11.19 -5.44 11.60
CA PHE A 246 -11.57 -4.78 12.83
C PHE A 246 -12.36 -5.70 13.77
N GLU A 247 -13.34 -6.44 13.26
CA GLU A 247 -14.12 -7.40 14.06
C GLU A 247 -13.24 -8.50 14.66
N ILE A 248 -12.26 -9.01 13.89
CA ILE A 248 -11.30 -10.01 14.38
C ILE A 248 -10.49 -9.44 15.54
N ALA A 249 -9.98 -8.22 15.41
CA ALA A 249 -9.25 -7.54 16.47
C ALA A 249 -10.12 -7.35 17.72
N MET A 250 -11.39 -6.98 17.55
CA MET A 250 -12.34 -6.76 18.66
C MET A 250 -12.74 -8.05 19.38
N ARG A 251 -12.94 -9.16 18.65
CA ARG A 251 -13.26 -10.46 19.24
C ARG A 251 -12.04 -11.13 19.90
N ASN A 252 -10.84 -10.58 19.68
CA ASN A 252 -9.55 -11.16 20.06
C ASN A 252 -9.42 -12.63 19.61
N SER A 253 -10.12 -12.98 18.53
CA SER A 253 -10.22 -14.33 18.00
C SER A 253 -9.52 -14.36 16.65
N LEU A 254 -8.20 -14.46 16.67
CA LEU A 254 -7.42 -14.64 15.46
C LEU A 254 -7.65 -16.05 14.93
N VAL A 255 -8.51 -16.19 13.93
CA VAL A 255 -8.67 -17.44 13.19
C VAL A 255 -7.71 -17.42 12.00
N GLY A 256 -6.75 -18.34 11.99
CA GLY A 256 -5.75 -18.40 10.94
C GLY A 256 -4.94 -19.68 10.99
N ILE A 257 -3.88 -19.71 10.19
CA ILE A 257 -2.95 -20.83 10.07
C ILE A 257 -1.91 -20.90 11.21
N GLY A 258 -1.86 -19.88 12.08
CA GLY A 258 -0.93 -19.82 13.21
C GLY A 258 0.52 -19.54 12.80
N ALA A 259 0.74 -18.61 11.87
CA ALA A 259 2.07 -18.20 11.44
C ALA A 259 2.16 -16.68 11.27
N THR A 260 3.35 -16.14 11.51
CA THR A 260 3.70 -14.75 11.19
C THR A 260 4.32 -14.73 9.80
N LEU A 261 3.69 -14.01 8.88
CA LEU A 261 4.09 -13.92 7.47
C LEU A 261 4.80 -12.59 7.23
N ALA A 262 5.82 -12.62 6.38
CA ALA A 262 6.54 -11.45 5.90
C ALA A 262 6.61 -11.48 4.37
N ASP A 263 6.66 -10.30 3.75
CA ASP A 263 6.92 -10.19 2.32
C ASP A 263 8.43 -10.05 2.09
N GLU A 264 9.04 -11.08 1.52
CA GLU A 264 10.43 -11.09 1.10
C GLU A 264 10.49 -11.23 -0.42
N ASP A 265 10.89 -10.13 -1.08
CA ASP A 265 11.05 -10.06 -2.53
C ASP A 265 9.81 -10.49 -3.34
N GLY A 266 8.60 -10.16 -2.84
CA GLY A 266 7.34 -10.50 -3.48
C GLY A 266 6.84 -11.91 -3.15
N TYR A 267 7.55 -12.65 -2.30
CA TYR A 267 7.12 -13.94 -1.79
C TYR A 267 6.63 -13.81 -0.36
N CYS A 268 5.49 -14.44 -0.07
CA CYS A 268 4.98 -14.54 1.29
C CYS A 268 5.78 -15.60 2.04
N THR A 269 6.72 -15.17 2.88
CA THR A 269 7.63 -16.04 3.62
C THR A 269 7.17 -16.22 5.06
N ILE A 270 7.25 -17.45 5.57
CA ILE A 270 6.90 -17.78 6.95
C ILE A 270 8.07 -17.36 7.84
N LYS A 271 7.90 -16.31 8.64
CA LYS A 271 8.95 -15.82 9.55
C LYS A 271 9.00 -16.63 10.84
N ASP A 272 7.83 -16.92 11.41
CA ASP A 272 7.72 -17.64 12.67
C ASP A 272 6.40 -18.42 12.73
N LEU A 273 6.41 -19.53 13.46
CA LEU A 273 5.24 -20.38 13.69
C LEU A 273 4.76 -20.19 15.13
N LEU A 274 3.46 -20.04 15.31
CA LEU A 274 2.88 -19.92 16.64
C LEU A 274 2.81 -21.33 17.27
N PRO A 275 3.42 -21.55 18.45
CA PRO A 275 3.39 -22.86 19.11
C PRO A 275 1.95 -23.33 19.37
N GLY A 276 1.64 -24.56 18.98
CA GLY A 276 0.28 -25.12 19.08
C GLY A 276 -0.72 -24.57 18.04
N GLY A 277 -0.27 -23.76 17.08
CA GLY A 277 -1.05 -23.37 15.92
C GLY A 277 -1.16 -24.49 14.87
N PRO A 278 -2.10 -24.42 13.92
CA PRO A 278 -2.29 -25.47 12.90
C PRO A 278 -1.04 -25.85 12.11
N LEU A 279 -0.22 -24.87 11.72
CA LEU A 279 1.00 -25.13 10.96
C LEU A 279 2.10 -25.77 11.80
N ASP A 280 2.23 -25.40 13.07
CA ASP A 280 3.17 -26.02 14.01
C ASP A 280 2.79 -27.49 14.27
N LEU A 281 1.50 -27.75 14.53
CA LEU A 281 0.97 -29.11 14.71
C LEU A 281 1.12 -29.99 13.47
N SER A 282 1.11 -29.41 12.28
CA SER A 282 1.31 -30.14 11.03
C SER A 282 2.74 -30.66 10.85
N GLY A 283 3.76 -29.91 11.33
CA GLY A 283 5.19 -30.18 11.12
C GLY A 283 5.65 -30.16 9.65
N GLN A 284 4.77 -29.80 8.71
CA GLN A 284 5.02 -29.86 7.27
C GLN A 284 5.75 -28.62 6.75
N VAL A 285 5.65 -27.50 7.46
CA VAL A 285 6.29 -26.23 7.12
C VAL A 285 7.31 -25.84 8.18
N LYS A 286 8.31 -25.06 7.79
CA LYS A 286 9.33 -24.50 8.68
C LYS A 286 9.43 -22.99 8.50
N PRO A 287 9.94 -22.27 9.51
CA PRO A 287 10.38 -20.89 9.31
C PRO A 287 11.37 -20.78 8.15
N GLY A 288 11.17 -19.81 7.26
CA GLY A 288 11.94 -19.58 6.04
C GLY A 288 11.31 -20.16 4.76
N ASP A 289 10.24 -20.94 4.88
CA ASP A 289 9.49 -21.47 3.75
C ASP A 289 8.66 -20.36 3.05
N LYS A 290 8.55 -20.45 1.71
CA LYS A 290 7.83 -19.46 0.88
C LYS A 290 6.50 -20.00 0.39
N ILE A 291 5.42 -19.28 0.59
CA ILE A 291 4.09 -19.64 0.10
C ILE A 291 3.93 -19.06 -1.32
N ILE A 292 3.75 -19.95 -2.30
CA ILE A 292 3.57 -19.60 -3.71
C ILE A 292 2.08 -19.50 -4.04
N SER A 293 1.27 -20.46 -3.59
CA SER A 293 -0.14 -20.54 -4.01
C SER A 293 -1.04 -20.96 -2.86
N VAL A 294 -2.28 -20.49 -2.89
CA VAL A 294 -3.30 -20.72 -1.86
C VAL A 294 -4.55 -21.30 -2.52
N GLY A 295 -5.02 -22.43 -2.02
CA GLY A 295 -6.30 -23.03 -2.41
C GLY A 295 -7.28 -23.00 -1.24
N GLN A 296 -8.49 -22.51 -1.47
CA GLN A 296 -9.58 -22.61 -0.50
C GLN A 296 -10.18 -24.01 -0.52
N ASP A 297 -10.51 -24.54 0.65
CA ASP A 297 -11.16 -25.83 0.82
C ASP A 297 -10.38 -27.02 0.19
N GLU A 298 -10.97 -28.21 0.27
CA GLU A 298 -10.33 -29.43 -0.23
C GLU A 298 -10.25 -29.48 -1.77
N ALA A 299 -11.15 -28.77 -2.47
CA ALA A 299 -11.29 -28.84 -3.93
C ALA A 299 -11.18 -27.49 -4.67
N GLY A 300 -10.90 -26.37 -3.99
CA GLY A 300 -10.77 -25.08 -4.66
C GLY A 300 -9.59 -24.99 -5.63
N GLU A 301 -9.65 -24.07 -6.58
CA GLU A 301 -8.52 -23.81 -7.46
C GLU A 301 -7.35 -23.21 -6.66
N MET A 302 -6.12 -23.58 -7.05
CA MET A 302 -4.92 -22.99 -6.46
C MET A 302 -4.66 -21.65 -7.12
N GLU A 303 -4.76 -20.58 -6.35
CA GLU A 303 -4.47 -19.22 -6.82
C GLU A 303 -3.03 -18.84 -6.49
N ASP A 304 -2.30 -18.33 -7.48
CA ASP A 304 -0.95 -17.80 -7.29
C ASP A 304 -0.99 -16.48 -6.51
N ILE A 305 -0.19 -16.39 -5.45
CA ILE A 305 -0.08 -15.21 -4.59
C ILE A 305 1.28 -14.51 -4.72
N VAL A 306 2.16 -14.98 -5.61
CA VAL A 306 3.46 -14.35 -5.86
C VAL A 306 3.28 -12.92 -6.38
N GLY A 307 3.98 -11.97 -5.76
CA GLY A 307 3.90 -10.54 -6.08
C GLY A 307 2.63 -9.85 -5.59
N MET A 308 1.71 -10.56 -4.93
CA MET A 308 0.53 -9.97 -4.31
C MET A 308 0.94 -9.18 -3.05
N ARG A 309 0.22 -8.09 -2.75
CA ARG A 309 0.40 -7.35 -1.50
C ARG A 309 0.15 -8.29 -0.31
N LEU A 310 1.02 -8.22 0.70
CA LEU A 310 0.98 -9.08 1.89
C LEU A 310 -0.41 -9.15 2.53
N ASN A 311 -1.11 -8.02 2.70
CA ASN A 311 -2.44 -8.01 3.32
C ASN A 311 -3.47 -8.81 2.52
N LYS A 312 -3.41 -8.78 1.19
CA LYS A 312 -4.31 -9.56 0.33
C LYS A 312 -3.97 -11.05 0.37
N ALA A 313 -2.68 -11.38 0.33
CA ALA A 313 -2.23 -12.75 0.51
C ALA A 313 -2.70 -13.30 1.87
N ILE A 314 -2.56 -12.52 2.94
CA ILE A 314 -3.08 -12.85 4.28
C ILE A 314 -4.60 -13.00 4.26
N GLY A 315 -5.34 -12.11 3.60
CA GLY A 315 -6.80 -12.21 3.46
C GLY A 315 -7.24 -13.53 2.84
N LYS A 316 -6.54 -13.99 1.78
CA LYS A 316 -6.77 -15.30 1.17
C LYS A 316 -6.33 -16.45 2.07
N ILE A 317 -5.22 -16.30 2.80
CA ILE A 317 -4.74 -17.31 3.73
C ILE A 317 -5.62 -17.39 4.97
N ARG A 318 -6.40 -16.36 5.30
CA ARG A 318 -7.39 -16.32 6.40
C ARG A 318 -8.77 -16.79 5.92
N GLY A 319 -9.65 -17.06 6.88
CA GLY A 319 -10.96 -17.66 6.60
C GLY A 319 -11.68 -18.06 7.88
N LYS A 320 -12.90 -18.58 7.71
CA LYS A 320 -13.75 -19.01 8.82
C LYS A 320 -13.12 -20.19 9.57
N GLN A 321 -13.43 -20.29 10.86
CA GLN A 321 -12.94 -21.39 11.69
C GLN A 321 -13.44 -22.73 11.14
N GLY A 322 -12.57 -23.75 11.13
CA GLY A 322 -12.92 -25.09 10.69
C GLY A 322 -12.85 -25.31 9.17
N THR A 323 -12.57 -24.28 8.37
CA THR A 323 -12.28 -24.49 6.95
C THR A 323 -10.83 -24.90 6.74
N THR A 324 -10.58 -25.71 5.69
CA THR A 324 -9.24 -26.16 5.33
C THR A 324 -8.66 -25.23 4.28
N VAL A 325 -7.36 -24.93 4.38
CA VAL A 325 -6.61 -24.20 3.35
C VAL A 325 -5.44 -25.06 2.87
N ARG A 326 -5.22 -25.07 1.57
CA ARG A 326 -4.08 -25.75 0.95
C ARG A 326 -3.04 -24.71 0.56
N LEU A 327 -1.80 -24.96 0.93
CA LEU A 327 -0.69 -24.06 0.67
C LEU A 327 0.34 -24.81 -0.16
N LEU A 328 0.70 -24.23 -1.30
CA LEU A 328 1.88 -24.65 -2.04
C LEU A 328 3.07 -23.87 -1.50
N VAL A 329 4.04 -24.61 -0.97
CA VAL A 329 5.18 -24.05 -0.26
C VAL A 329 6.47 -24.47 -0.95
N ASP A 330 7.34 -23.51 -1.22
CA ASP A 330 8.70 -23.73 -1.71
C ASP A 330 9.69 -23.63 -0.53
N PRO A 331 10.42 -24.70 -0.22
CA PRO A 331 11.41 -24.67 0.86
C PRO A 331 12.58 -23.76 0.48
N PRO A 332 13.28 -23.17 1.46
CA PRO A 332 14.47 -22.39 1.19
C PRO A 332 15.54 -23.26 0.51
N PRO A 333 16.43 -22.65 -0.31
CA PRO A 333 17.39 -23.37 -1.16
C PRO A 333 18.35 -24.31 -0.41
N ALA A 334 18.42 -24.27 0.92
CA ALA A 334 19.20 -25.20 1.74
C ALA A 334 18.48 -26.54 2.07
N ALA A 335 17.18 -26.69 1.77
CA ALA A 335 16.35 -27.79 2.27
C ALA A 335 15.69 -28.63 1.16
N VAL A 336 16.33 -28.77 0.00
CA VAL A 336 15.81 -29.58 -1.13
C VAL A 336 15.98 -31.07 -0.84
N ALA A 337 15.10 -31.62 0.00
CA ALA A 337 14.85 -33.05 0.13
C ALA A 337 13.34 -33.30 0.31
N ARG A 338 12.66 -33.49 -0.84
CA ARG A 338 11.32 -34.07 -1.06
C ARG A 338 10.24 -33.80 0.01
N ARG A 339 9.30 -32.89 -0.28
CA ARG A 339 8.00 -32.82 0.41
C ARG A 339 6.84 -32.65 -0.58
N SER A 340 5.72 -33.31 -0.28
CA SER A 340 4.44 -33.29 -1.00
C SER A 340 3.61 -32.04 -0.63
N PRO A 341 2.52 -31.70 -1.37
CA PRO A 341 1.68 -30.55 -1.06
C PRO A 341 1.09 -30.63 0.36
N SER A 342 1.16 -29.53 1.11
CA SER A 342 0.69 -29.46 2.50
C SER A 342 -0.75 -28.93 2.61
N SER A 343 -1.61 -29.63 3.37
CA SER A 343 -2.93 -29.16 3.77
C SER A 343 -2.94 -28.80 5.26
N ALA A 344 -3.56 -27.66 5.60
CA ALA A 344 -3.70 -27.20 6.98
C ALA A 344 -5.16 -26.85 7.28
N THR A 345 -5.68 -27.33 8.41
CA THR A 345 -7.05 -27.04 8.86
C THR A 345 -7.03 -25.90 9.88
N ARG A 346 -7.87 -24.87 9.69
CA ARG A 346 -7.90 -23.70 10.57
C ARG A 346 -8.57 -24.04 11.90
N SER A 347 -7.93 -23.69 13.03
CA SER A 347 -8.52 -23.78 14.37
C SER A 347 -8.63 -22.38 15.01
N SER A 348 -9.56 -22.19 15.96
CA SER A 348 -9.59 -20.96 16.75
C SER A 348 -8.65 -21.08 17.95
N TRP A 349 -7.90 -20.02 18.21
CA TRP A 349 -7.09 -19.89 19.41
C TRP A 349 -7.74 -18.89 20.36
N SER A 350 -8.12 -19.34 21.55
CA SER A 350 -8.56 -18.49 22.66
C SER A 350 -7.49 -18.52 23.75
N GLY A 351 -6.53 -17.60 23.69
CA GLY A 351 -5.47 -17.52 24.68
C GLY A 351 -5.98 -17.00 26.02
N ARG A 352 -6.16 -17.90 27.00
CA ARG A 352 -6.15 -17.54 28.43
C ARG A 352 -4.69 -17.48 28.87
N TRP A 353 -4.21 -16.31 29.28
CA TRP A 353 -2.93 -16.18 29.97
C TRP A 353 -2.97 -16.99 31.27
N LEU A 354 -2.33 -18.15 31.28
CA LEU A 354 -2.00 -18.87 32.51
C LEU A 354 -0.69 -18.27 33.06
N PRO A 355 -0.62 -17.95 34.37
CA PRO A 355 0.60 -17.45 34.97
C PRO A 355 1.73 -18.50 34.88
N PRO A 356 3.00 -18.07 34.86
CA PRO A 356 4.13 -18.99 34.76
C PRO A 356 4.14 -19.94 35.97
N ALA A 357 4.32 -21.23 35.68
CA ALA A 357 4.49 -22.26 36.70
C ALA A 357 5.74 -21.96 37.55
N PRO A 358 5.70 -22.19 38.88
CA PRO A 358 6.84 -21.95 39.74
C PRO A 358 7.97 -22.94 39.40
N SER A 359 9.17 -22.39 39.20
CA SER A 359 10.41 -23.15 39.07
C SER A 359 10.70 -23.88 40.39
N ASN A 360 10.86 -25.20 40.32
CA ASN A 360 11.48 -26.00 41.37
C ASN A 360 12.96 -26.20 41.04
#